data_AF-A0A524P860-F1
#
_entry.id   AF-A0A524P860-F1
#
_cell.length_a   1.000
_cell.length_b   1.000
_cell.length_c   1.000
_cell.angle_alpha   90.00
_cell.angle_beta   90.00
_cell.angle_gamma   90.00
#
_symmetry.space_group_name_H-M   'P 1'
#
loop_
_entity.id
_entity.type
_entity.pdbx_description
1 polymer ?
#
loop_
_entity_poly.entity_id
_entity_poly.type
_entity_poly.pdbx_seq_one_letter_code
_entity_poly.pdbx_strand_id
1 'polypeptide(L)'
;MSARSHRSGIAGPVILIGLGVVFLLNNMGMLSWSVWDVVLRLWPLLLVAWGLDLMIGRRSAWGAATALIIVLALIAGGVYMMDDTRLPSDQVLEFDLPLEDARQAQITLDPAVAYLRLSAAEDSDPVLLGGRVLPFNGERVEQDIQRRGSELEARVYTAGVIVMPFFSSTANRASWDFSLNP
;
A
#
# COMPACT_ATOMS: atom_id res chain seq x y z
N MET A 1 21.53 46.62 -25.65
CA MET A 1 20.63 46.05 -24.62
C MET A 1 19.89 44.87 -25.24
N SER A 2 20.33 43.65 -24.96
CA SER A 2 19.75 42.42 -25.54
C SER A 2 18.62 41.91 -24.63
N ALA A 3 17.38 41.97 -25.13
CA ALA A 3 16.21 41.44 -24.45
C ALA A 3 16.29 39.91 -24.39
N ARG A 4 16.59 39.36 -23.22
CA ARG A 4 16.44 37.92 -22.94
C ARG A 4 14.96 37.60 -22.85
N SER A 5 14.38 37.09 -23.93
CA SER A 5 13.04 36.50 -23.89
C SER A 5 13.10 35.20 -23.07
N HIS A 6 12.75 35.26 -21.79
CA HIS A 6 12.39 34.09 -21.01
C HIS A 6 11.08 33.54 -21.59
N ARG A 7 11.18 32.64 -22.56
CA ARG A 7 10.02 31.88 -23.03
C ARG A 7 9.71 30.85 -21.95
N SER A 8 8.90 31.25 -20.99
CA SER A 8 8.35 30.37 -19.95
C SER A 8 7.70 29.16 -20.61
N GLY A 9 8.20 27.96 -20.29
CA GLY A 9 7.63 26.73 -20.81
C GLY A 9 6.17 26.58 -20.40
N ILE A 10 5.29 26.34 -21.38
CA ILE A 10 3.84 26.16 -21.17
C ILE A 10 3.50 24.95 -20.28
N ALA A 11 4.45 24.04 -20.07
CA ALA A 11 4.25 22.84 -19.26
C ALA A 11 3.92 23.16 -17.80
N GLY A 12 4.60 24.13 -17.19
CA GLY A 12 4.39 24.50 -15.78
C GLY A 12 2.95 24.99 -15.50
N PRO A 13 2.46 26.00 -16.25
CA PRO A 13 1.07 26.45 -16.12
C PRO A 13 0.04 25.35 -16.36
N VAL A 14 0.25 24.49 -17.37
CA VAL A 14 -0.68 23.38 -17.69
C VAL A 14 -0.75 22.35 -16.56
N ILE A 15 0.40 21.98 -15.97
CA ILE A 15 0.43 21.06 -14.82
C ILE A 15 -0.29 21.67 -13.62
N LEU A 16 -0.07 22.95 -13.33
CA LEU A 16 -0.72 23.64 -12.21
C LEU A 16 -2.25 23.71 -12.39
N ILE A 17 -2.70 23.98 -13.63
CA ILE A 17 -4.13 23.97 -13.96
C ILE A 17 -4.71 22.56 -13.77
N GLY A 18 -4.04 21.52 -14.29
CA GLY A 18 -4.48 20.13 -14.12
C GLY A 18 -4.60 19.73 -12.65
N LEU A 19 -3.60 20.07 -11.83
CA LEU A 19 -3.60 19.81 -10.40
C LEU A 19 -4.72 20.56 -9.67
N GLY A 20 -4.97 21.83 -10.05
CA GLY A 20 -6.06 22.64 -9.52
C GLY A 20 -7.44 22.07 -9.82
N VAL A 21 -7.66 21.57 -11.06
CA VAL A 21 -8.92 20.92 -11.45
C VAL A 21 -9.13 19.63 -10.65
N VAL A 22 -8.11 18.78 -10.52
CA VAL A 22 -8.18 17.55 -9.71
C VAL A 22 -8.48 17.87 -8.25
N PHE A 23 -7.82 18.89 -7.69
CA PHE A 23 -8.05 19.33 -6.32
C PHE A 23 -9.50 19.81 -6.09
N LEU A 24 -10.03 20.59 -7.02
CA LEU A 24 -11.39 21.12 -6.94
C LEU A 24 -12.43 19.99 -7.04
N LEU A 25 -12.26 19.07 -7.99
CA LEU A 25 -13.13 17.89 -8.14
C LEU A 25 -13.08 16.97 -6.91
N ASN A 26 -11.92 16.81 -6.28
CA ASN A 26 -11.79 16.06 -5.03
C ASN A 26 -12.50 16.77 -3.86
N ASN A 27 -12.41 18.11 -3.78
CA ASN A 27 -13.12 18.87 -2.76
C ASN A 27 -14.65 18.78 -2.92
N MET A 28 -15.15 18.68 -4.15
CA MET A 28 -16.57 18.42 -4.44
C MET A 28 -17.01 16.98 -4.16
N GLY A 29 -16.12 16.11 -3.68
CA GLY A 29 -16.40 14.70 -3.42
C GLY A 29 -16.62 13.85 -4.68
N MET A 30 -16.33 14.40 -5.87
CA MET A 30 -16.49 13.68 -7.14
C MET A 30 -15.33 12.72 -7.44
N LEU A 31 -14.18 12.94 -6.80
CA LEU A 31 -13.00 12.07 -6.92
C LEU A 31 -12.75 11.37 -5.59
N SER A 32 -12.41 10.08 -5.66
CA SER A 32 -11.94 9.31 -4.52
C SER A 32 -10.50 9.68 -4.16
N TRP A 33 -10.13 9.42 -2.89
CA TRP A 33 -8.77 9.65 -2.41
C TRP A 33 -7.70 8.88 -3.21
N SER A 34 -8.08 7.80 -3.91
CA SER A 34 -7.21 7.03 -4.79
C SER A 34 -6.64 7.80 -5.98
N VAL A 35 -7.25 8.93 -6.37
CA VAL A 35 -6.74 9.78 -7.45
C VAL A 35 -5.41 10.44 -7.03
N TRP A 36 -5.24 10.73 -5.75
CA TRP A 36 -3.99 11.25 -5.22
C TRP A 36 -2.84 10.24 -5.34
N ASP A 37 -3.14 8.94 -5.27
CA ASP A 37 -2.12 7.90 -5.47
C ASP A 37 -1.53 7.96 -6.87
N VAL A 38 -2.37 8.20 -7.88
CA VAL A 38 -1.91 8.30 -9.28
C VAL A 38 -1.02 9.53 -9.44
N VAL A 39 -1.43 10.66 -8.89
CA VAL A 39 -0.63 11.91 -8.93
C VAL A 39 0.71 11.73 -8.21
N LEU A 40 0.68 11.14 -7.02
CA LEU A 40 1.86 10.84 -6.20
C LEU A 40 2.66 9.62 -6.71
N ARG A 41 2.20 8.89 -7.71
CA ARG A 41 3.03 7.92 -8.45
C ARG A 41 3.76 8.56 -9.63
N LEU A 42 3.25 9.67 -10.16
CA LEU A 42 3.80 10.35 -11.32
C LEU A 42 4.88 11.40 -10.99
N TRP A 43 5.07 11.81 -9.74
CA TRP A 43 6.11 12.79 -9.40
C TRP A 43 7.55 12.36 -9.73
N PRO A 44 7.99 11.08 -9.66
CA PRO A 44 9.35 10.71 -10.06
C PRO A 44 9.55 10.98 -11.55
N LEU A 45 8.51 10.75 -12.36
CA LEU A 45 8.51 11.06 -13.78
C LEU A 45 8.56 12.58 -14.02
N LEU A 46 7.86 13.38 -13.21
CA LEU A 46 7.95 14.84 -13.28
C LEU A 46 9.37 15.34 -12.94
N LEU A 47 10.02 14.78 -11.92
CA LEU A 47 11.40 15.12 -11.58
C LEU A 47 12.39 14.71 -12.66
N VAL A 48 12.21 13.53 -13.25
CA VAL A 48 13.02 13.08 -14.39
C VAL A 48 12.81 13.99 -15.59
N ALA A 49 11.56 14.31 -15.94
CA ALA A 49 11.26 15.23 -17.04
C ALA A 49 11.86 16.62 -16.81
N TRP A 50 11.79 17.12 -15.57
CA TRP A 50 12.38 18.42 -15.20
C TRP A 50 13.92 18.38 -15.24
N GLY A 51 14.54 17.32 -14.72
CA GLY A 51 15.99 17.11 -14.81
C GLY A 51 16.46 17.01 -16.26
N LEU A 52 15.70 16.33 -17.10
CA LEU A 52 15.97 16.23 -18.54
C LEU A 52 15.81 17.56 -19.27
N ASP A 53 14.79 18.36 -18.95
CA ASP A 53 14.62 19.70 -19.53
C ASP A 53 15.78 20.65 -19.15
N LEU A 54 16.33 20.50 -17.94
CA LEU A 54 17.54 21.24 -17.52
C LEU A 54 18.81 20.76 -18.23
N MET A 55 19.02 19.45 -18.36
CA MET A 55 20.25 18.90 -18.95
C MET A 55 20.27 19.01 -20.47
N ILE A 56 19.12 18.82 -21.12
CA ILE A 56 18.99 18.76 -22.57
C ILE A 56 18.57 20.15 -23.03
N GLY A 57 19.54 21.03 -23.20
CA GLY A 57 19.35 22.28 -23.93
C GLY A 57 18.86 22.02 -25.36
N ARG A 58 17.53 22.04 -25.54
CA ARG A 58 16.65 22.23 -26.73
C ARG A 58 17.08 21.89 -28.17
N ARG A 59 18.24 21.30 -28.51
CA ARG A 59 18.65 21.18 -29.94
C ARG A 59 19.35 19.90 -30.40
N SER A 60 19.39 18.81 -29.62
CA SER A 60 20.04 17.58 -30.10
C SER A 60 19.11 16.37 -30.07
N ALA A 61 19.04 15.64 -31.19
CA ALA A 61 18.37 14.34 -31.31
C ALA A 61 18.84 13.32 -30.25
N TRP A 62 20.02 13.55 -29.69
CA TRP A 62 20.59 12.76 -28.60
C TRP A 62 19.79 12.93 -27.30
N GLY A 63 19.21 14.11 -27.05
CA GLY A 63 18.35 14.34 -25.90
C GLY A 63 17.04 13.56 -25.96
N ALA A 64 16.46 13.42 -27.16
CA ALA A 64 15.29 12.58 -27.38
C ALA A 64 15.62 11.10 -27.15
N ALA A 65 16.81 10.65 -27.59
CA ALA A 65 17.28 9.29 -27.35
C ALA A 65 17.51 9.01 -25.85
N THR A 66 18.15 9.94 -25.11
CA THR A 66 18.36 9.79 -23.66
C THR A 66 17.04 9.78 -22.89
N ALA A 67 16.10 10.65 -23.23
CA ALA A 67 14.77 10.67 -22.62
C ALA A 67 14.02 9.35 -22.87
N LEU A 68 14.07 8.83 -24.09
CA LEU A 68 13.46 7.54 -24.44
C LEU A 68 14.08 6.38 -23.65
N ILE A 69 15.42 6.34 -23.53
CA ILE A 69 16.12 5.31 -22.76
C ILE A 69 15.71 5.36 -21.28
N ILE A 70 15.58 6.56 -20.70
CA ILE A 70 15.15 6.70 -19.31
C ILE A 70 13.69 6.25 -19.14
N VAL A 71 12.80 6.63 -20.06
CA VAL A 71 11.41 6.15 -20.03
C VAL A 71 11.37 4.62 -20.13
N LEU A 72 12.14 4.03 -21.04
CA LEU A 72 12.24 2.57 -21.16
C LEU A 72 12.84 1.92 -19.91
N ALA A 73 13.83 2.54 -19.27
CA ALA A 73 14.42 2.05 -18.03
C ALA A 73 13.45 2.15 -16.85
N LEU A 74 12.63 3.21 -16.77
CA LEU A 74 11.56 3.35 -15.78
C LEU A 74 10.45 2.31 -16.01
N ILE A 75 10.07 2.06 -17.26
CA ILE A 75 9.11 1.00 -17.62
C ILE A 75 9.68 -0.37 -17.26
N ALA A 76 10.91 -0.67 -17.68
CA ALA A 76 11.57 -1.95 -17.40
C ALA A 76 11.79 -2.16 -15.91
N GLY A 77 12.21 -1.13 -15.16
CA GLY A 77 12.31 -1.16 -13.70
C GLY A 77 10.95 -1.36 -13.02
N GLY A 78 9.90 -0.70 -13.52
CA GLY A 78 8.53 -0.90 -13.05
C GLY A 78 8.01 -2.31 -13.31
N VAL A 79 8.27 -2.87 -14.49
CA VAL A 79 7.91 -4.24 -14.87
C VAL A 79 8.70 -5.26 -14.06
N TYR A 80 10.00 -5.04 -13.85
CA TYR A 80 10.84 -5.89 -13.00
C TYR A 80 10.36 -5.88 -11.54
N MET A 81 9.96 -4.72 -11.01
CA MET A 81 9.34 -4.61 -9.68
C MET A 81 7.95 -5.26 -9.62
N MET A 82 7.27 -5.41 -10.75
CA MET A 82 6.01 -6.16 -10.85
C MET A 82 6.22 -7.68 -10.80
N ASP A 83 7.39 -8.20 -11.16
CA ASP A 83 7.65 -9.65 -11.11
C ASP A 83 7.68 -10.19 -9.67
N ASP A 84 7.99 -9.34 -8.68
CA ASP A 84 7.91 -9.68 -7.25
C ASP A 84 6.55 -9.37 -6.63
N THR A 85 5.56 -8.93 -7.44
CA THR A 85 4.15 -8.99 -7.02
C THR A 85 3.69 -10.44 -7.06
N ARG A 86 4.12 -11.19 -6.04
CA ARG A 86 3.37 -12.36 -5.57
C ARG A 86 1.91 -11.94 -5.61
N LEU A 87 1.13 -12.69 -6.38
CA LEU A 87 -0.32 -12.48 -6.54
C LEU A 87 -0.89 -12.10 -5.18
N PRO A 88 -1.76 -11.06 -5.09
CA PRO A 88 -2.38 -10.70 -3.83
C PRO A 88 -2.84 -11.99 -3.15
N SER A 89 -2.31 -12.21 -1.95
CA SER A 89 -2.78 -13.31 -1.14
C SER A 89 -4.20 -12.92 -0.72
N ASP A 90 -5.17 -13.20 -1.59
CA ASP A 90 -6.59 -13.33 -1.26
C ASP A 90 -6.83 -14.52 -0.31
N GLN A 91 -5.76 -15.10 0.26
CA GLN A 91 -5.85 -15.95 1.43
C GLN A 91 -6.27 -15.08 2.59
N VAL A 92 -7.58 -14.90 2.68
CA VAL A 92 -8.25 -14.72 3.95
C VAL A 92 -7.91 -15.94 4.78
N LEU A 93 -7.03 -15.79 5.76
CA LEU A 93 -6.81 -16.86 6.74
C LEU A 93 -7.98 -16.79 7.72
N GLU A 94 -8.84 -17.79 7.67
CA GLU A 94 -9.80 -18.06 8.72
C GLU A 94 -9.05 -18.62 9.92
N PHE A 95 -9.29 -18.01 11.08
CA PHE A 95 -8.66 -18.36 12.34
C PHE A 95 -9.75 -18.78 13.31
N ASP A 96 -9.72 -20.05 13.72
CA ASP A 96 -10.66 -20.61 14.69
C ASP A 96 -9.88 -21.26 15.83
N LEU A 97 -9.90 -20.63 17.00
CA LEU A 97 -9.34 -21.16 18.23
C LEU A 97 -10.46 -21.76 19.11
N PRO A 98 -10.61 -23.08 19.20
CA PRO A 98 -11.73 -23.70 19.90
C PRO A 98 -11.71 -23.42 21.41
N LEU A 99 -12.91 -23.24 21.99
CA LEU A 99 -13.18 -23.09 23.42
C LEU A 99 -13.16 -24.48 24.07
N GLU A 100 -11.98 -25.10 24.15
CA GLU A 100 -11.81 -26.42 24.82
C GLU A 100 -11.88 -26.27 26.36
N ASP A 101 -11.20 -27.15 27.12
CA ASP A 101 -11.15 -27.12 28.60
C ASP A 101 -10.35 -25.94 29.21
N ALA A 102 -10.04 -24.91 28.42
CA ALA A 102 -9.29 -23.74 28.88
C ALA A 102 -10.20 -22.83 29.71
N ARG A 103 -9.83 -22.57 30.97
CA ARG A 103 -10.55 -21.62 31.84
C ARG A 103 -10.02 -20.19 31.73
N GLN A 104 -8.81 -20.05 31.22
CA GLN A 104 -8.14 -18.77 31.03
C GLN A 104 -7.40 -18.83 29.70
N ALA A 105 -7.55 -17.79 28.88
CA ALA A 105 -6.85 -17.65 27.62
C ALA A 105 -6.13 -16.30 27.57
N GLN A 106 -4.86 -16.32 27.19
CA GLN A 106 -4.07 -15.14 26.88
C GLN A 106 -3.78 -15.14 25.39
N ILE A 107 -4.34 -14.15 24.68
CA ILE A 107 -4.16 -13.97 23.24
C ILE A 107 -3.31 -12.74 22.99
N THR A 108 -2.19 -12.92 22.29
CA THR A 108 -1.31 -11.83 21.85
C THR A 108 -1.42 -11.69 20.33
N LEU A 109 -1.86 -10.51 19.86
CA LEU A 109 -2.00 -10.19 18.45
C LEU A 109 -0.93 -9.16 18.06
N ASP A 110 0.02 -9.57 17.22
CA ASP A 110 1.17 -8.76 16.79
C ASP A 110 1.15 -8.52 15.26
N PRO A 111 0.21 -7.72 14.73
CA PRO A 111 0.25 -7.32 13.33
C PRO A 111 1.35 -6.28 13.08
N ALA A 112 2.13 -6.43 11.99
CA ALA A 112 3.11 -5.43 11.60
C ALA A 112 2.45 -4.11 11.19
N VAL A 113 1.52 -4.17 10.23
CA VAL A 113 0.66 -3.04 9.84
C VAL A 113 -0.71 -3.59 9.47
N ALA A 114 -1.76 -3.29 10.24
CA ALA A 114 -3.13 -3.67 9.91
C ALA A 114 -4.16 -2.87 10.73
N TYR A 115 -5.40 -2.80 10.24
CA TYR A 115 -6.52 -2.41 11.08
C TYR A 115 -6.97 -3.60 11.93
N LEU A 116 -6.86 -3.49 13.25
CA LEU A 116 -7.39 -4.48 14.18
C LEU A 116 -8.84 -4.16 14.54
N ARG A 117 -9.76 -5.10 14.30
CA ARG A 117 -11.15 -5.03 14.73
C ARG A 117 -11.47 -6.24 15.59
N LEU A 118 -11.94 -5.95 16.80
CA LEU A 118 -12.37 -6.95 17.77
C LEU A 118 -13.87 -6.76 18.00
N SER A 119 -14.63 -7.83 17.83
CA SER A 119 -16.07 -7.89 18.04
C SER A 119 -16.39 -8.97 19.06
N ALA A 120 -17.57 -8.90 19.70
CA ALA A 120 -18.07 -10.03 20.46
C ALA A 120 -18.63 -11.08 19.49
N ALA A 121 -18.34 -12.36 19.73
CA ALA A 121 -18.95 -13.48 19.01
C ALA A 121 -20.42 -13.66 19.45
N GLU A 122 -21.22 -14.31 18.62
CA GLU A 122 -22.58 -14.71 19.01
C GLU A 122 -22.50 -15.86 20.03
N ASP A 123 -23.37 -15.87 21.04
CA ASP A 123 -23.38 -16.84 22.17
C ASP A 123 -23.39 -18.33 21.73
N SER A 124 -23.71 -18.61 20.46
CA SER A 124 -23.75 -19.96 19.88
C SER A 124 -22.43 -20.45 19.26
N ASP A 125 -21.38 -19.64 19.22
CA ASP A 125 -20.13 -20.00 18.56
C ASP A 125 -19.24 -20.88 19.46
N PRO A 126 -18.84 -22.10 19.05
CA PRO A 126 -18.02 -23.01 19.87
C PRO A 126 -16.53 -22.60 19.95
N VAL A 127 -16.19 -21.42 19.45
CA VAL A 127 -14.81 -20.94 19.23
C VAL A 127 -14.54 -19.74 20.14
N LEU A 128 -13.39 -19.75 20.83
CA LEU A 128 -12.94 -18.68 21.73
C LEU A 128 -12.49 -17.44 20.97
N LEU A 129 -11.78 -17.65 19.87
CA LEU A 129 -11.38 -16.59 18.94
C LEU A 129 -11.63 -17.09 17.52
N GLY A 130 -12.69 -16.60 16.91
CA GLY A 130 -12.98 -16.76 15.48
C GLY A 130 -12.57 -15.51 14.73
N GLY A 131 -12.22 -15.60 13.45
CA GLY A 131 -11.93 -14.39 12.69
C GLY A 131 -11.28 -14.61 11.34
N ARG A 132 -11.04 -13.48 10.68
CA ARG A 132 -10.45 -13.42 9.35
C ARG A 132 -9.27 -12.46 9.36
N VAL A 133 -8.15 -12.95 8.85
CA VAL A 133 -6.94 -12.16 8.69
C VAL A 133 -6.66 -11.93 7.22
N LEU A 134 -6.59 -10.65 6.85
CA LEU A 134 -6.18 -10.16 5.55
C LEU A 134 -4.80 -9.53 5.70
N PRO A 135 -3.70 -10.28 5.44
CA PRO A 135 -2.34 -9.77 5.58
C PRO A 135 -1.93 -8.83 4.41
N PHE A 136 -0.88 -8.02 4.60
CA PHE A 136 -0.28 -7.29 3.48
C PHE A 136 0.41 -8.24 2.50
N ASN A 137 0.57 -7.78 1.25
CA ASN A 137 1.34 -8.55 0.28
C ASN A 137 2.81 -8.69 0.74
N GLY A 138 3.33 -9.92 0.72
CA GLY A 138 4.66 -10.25 1.22
C GLY A 138 4.72 -10.65 2.71
N GLU A 139 3.62 -10.51 3.45
CA GLU A 139 3.50 -11.02 4.82
C GLU A 139 3.02 -12.48 4.83
N ARG A 140 3.41 -13.18 5.88
CA ARG A 140 2.91 -14.49 6.28
C ARG A 140 2.39 -14.37 7.70
N VAL A 141 1.24 -14.98 7.96
CA VAL A 141 0.69 -15.05 9.31
C VAL A 141 1.21 -16.33 9.95
N GLU A 142 1.87 -16.20 11.09
CA GLU A 142 2.36 -17.31 11.90
C GLU A 142 1.62 -17.35 13.23
N GLN A 143 1.47 -18.57 13.77
CA GLN A 143 0.80 -18.81 15.04
C GLN A 143 1.65 -19.71 15.93
N ASP A 144 1.75 -19.34 17.20
CA ASP A 144 2.29 -20.19 18.26
C ASP A 144 1.21 -20.37 19.32
N ILE A 145 0.83 -21.63 19.56
CA ILE A 145 -0.20 -22.00 20.52
C ILE A 145 0.46 -22.91 21.55
N GLN A 146 0.56 -22.42 22.77
CA GLN A 146 1.11 -23.16 23.90
C GLN A 146 0.03 -23.37 24.95
N ARG A 147 -0.08 -24.62 25.42
CA ARG A 147 -1.02 -24.98 26.48
C ARG A 147 -0.25 -25.28 27.76
N ARG A 148 -0.58 -24.55 28.84
CA ARG A 148 -0.08 -24.81 30.20
C ARG A 148 -1.24 -25.16 31.12
N GLY A 149 -1.58 -26.45 31.18
CA GLY A 149 -2.68 -26.95 32.01
C GLY A 149 -4.02 -26.36 31.56
N SER A 150 -4.65 -25.55 32.41
CA SER A 150 -5.92 -24.86 32.14
C SER A 150 -5.77 -23.48 31.48
N GLU A 151 -4.53 -23.03 31.27
CA GLU A 151 -4.22 -21.75 30.62
C GLU A 151 -3.80 -21.98 29.16
N LEU A 152 -4.44 -21.26 28.25
CA LEU A 152 -4.17 -21.27 26.82
C LEU A 152 -3.43 -19.99 26.45
N GLU A 153 -2.20 -20.11 25.96
CA GLU A 153 -1.39 -19.00 25.47
C GLU A 153 -1.33 -19.09 23.95
N ALA A 154 -1.93 -18.12 23.25
CA ALA A 154 -1.94 -18.05 21.80
C ALA A 154 -1.31 -16.75 21.32
N ARG A 155 -0.32 -16.84 20.43
CA ARG A 155 0.31 -15.69 19.77
C ARG A 155 0.11 -15.79 18.27
N VAL A 156 -0.45 -14.74 17.68
CA VAL A 156 -0.62 -14.60 16.24
C VAL A 156 0.18 -13.38 15.79
N TYR A 157 1.13 -13.58 14.88
CA TYR A 157 2.04 -12.53 14.44
C TYR A 157 2.28 -12.59 12.94
N THR A 158 2.61 -11.44 12.35
CA THR A 158 3.04 -11.38 10.94
C THR A 158 4.55 -11.49 10.83
N ALA A 159 5.03 -12.36 9.93
CA ALA A 159 6.42 -12.46 9.54
C ALA A 159 6.57 -12.21 8.03
N GLY A 160 7.59 -11.49 7.60
CA GLY A 160 7.84 -11.24 6.18
C GLY A 160 8.43 -9.87 5.90
N VAL A 161 8.44 -9.52 4.62
CA VAL A 161 8.92 -8.21 4.14
C VAL A 161 7.78 -7.53 3.43
N ILE A 162 7.35 -6.40 3.97
CA ILE A 162 6.34 -5.55 3.35
C ILE A 162 7.07 -4.64 2.37
N VAL A 163 6.75 -4.77 1.08
CA VAL A 163 7.20 -3.82 0.07
C VAL A 163 6.08 -2.83 -0.20
N MET A 164 6.13 -1.68 0.47
CA MET A 164 5.25 -0.56 0.13
C MET A 164 5.94 0.32 -0.91
N PRO A 165 5.45 0.36 -2.17
CA PRO A 165 5.93 1.35 -3.11
C PRO A 165 5.55 2.74 -2.57
N PHE A 166 6.45 3.70 -2.79
CA PHE A 166 6.22 5.09 -2.39
C PHE A 166 4.84 5.55 -2.90
N PHE A 167 4.03 6.10 -1.98
CA PHE A 167 2.68 6.62 -2.26
C PHE A 167 1.64 5.59 -2.72
N SER A 168 1.77 4.32 -2.30
CA SER A 168 0.62 3.41 -2.30
C SER A 168 -0.44 3.91 -1.32
N SER A 169 -1.71 3.99 -1.75
CA SER A 169 -2.79 4.21 -0.78
C SER A 169 -2.87 3.04 0.18
N THR A 170 -3.29 3.37 1.40
CA THR A 170 -3.85 2.46 2.40
C THR A 170 -5.10 1.71 1.90
N ALA A 171 -5.42 1.71 0.60
CA ALA A 171 -6.57 1.04 0.02
C ALA A 171 -6.41 -0.49 0.01
N ASN A 172 -5.17 -1.00 0.05
CA ASN A 172 -4.92 -2.40 0.40
C ASN A 172 -5.00 -2.52 1.93
N ARG A 173 -6.22 -2.54 2.46
CA ARG A 173 -6.48 -2.51 3.89
C ARG A 173 -6.22 -3.89 4.47
N ALA A 174 -4.97 -4.18 4.82
CA ALA A 174 -4.72 -5.30 5.72
C ALA A 174 -5.61 -5.11 6.97
N SER A 175 -6.40 -6.13 7.28
CA SER A 175 -7.32 -6.10 8.41
C SER A 175 -7.31 -7.42 9.15
N TRP A 176 -7.41 -7.31 10.46
CA TRP A 176 -7.47 -8.41 11.40
C TRP A 176 -8.84 -8.27 12.05
N ASP A 177 -9.83 -9.00 11.54
CA ASP A 177 -11.21 -8.93 11.99
C ASP A 177 -11.50 -10.19 12.82
N PHE A 178 -11.51 -10.04 14.15
CA PHE A 178 -11.73 -11.13 15.10
C PHE A 178 -13.02 -10.95 15.89
N SER A 179 -13.66 -12.07 16.23
CA SER A 179 -14.77 -12.22 17.15
C SER A 179 -14.34 -13.05 18.36
N LEU A 180 -14.53 -12.49 19.55
CA LEU A 180 -14.22 -13.12 20.84
C LEU A 180 -15.50 -13.61 21.50
N ASN A 181 -15.52 -14.89 21.88
CA ASN A 181 -16.58 -15.42 22.73
C ASN A 181 -16.14 -15.28 24.21
N PRO A 182 -16.88 -14.53 25.05
CA PRO A 182 -16.54 -14.32 26.46
C PRO A 182 -16.63 -15.57 27.35
#